data_AF-A0A1G9ZT60-F1
#
_entry.id   AF-A0A1G9ZT60-F1
#
_cell.length_a   1.000
_cell.length_b   1.000
_cell.length_c   1.000
_cell.angle_alpha   90.00
_cell.angle_beta   90.00
_cell.angle_gamma   90.00
#
_symmetry.space_group_name_H-M   'P 1'
#
loop_
_entity.id
_entity.type
_entity.pdbx_description
1 polymer ?
#
loop_
_entity_poly.entity_id
_entity_poly.type
_entity_poly.pdbx_seq_one_letter_code
_entity_poly.pdbx_strand_id
1 'polypeptide(L)'
;MNDIQQQFDSLVTLYGPERVRAAARKLLEISTQRVPAEYIQVLAPEALEDTTRQISFAYKELCNAINHRIAVDQTKGELLQQKIQLESAVKLTEAEAFMNAQGEGKEQYGMIGDKKILLNNEANRDAYRRAYSAADRQVLAETSGEIAAIDVDLARASDVLTASSARVHAIAAKSNLQAALFNFLSGGRGNG
;
A
#
# COMPACT_ATOMS: atom_id res chain seq x y z
N MET A 1 60.22 -12.93 20.26
CA MET A 1 59.73 -12.21 21.46
C MET A 1 59.11 -10.93 20.94
N ASN A 2 57.81 -10.76 21.15
CA ASN A 2 56.92 -9.96 20.29
C ASN A 2 57.21 -8.45 20.34
N ASP A 3 57.25 -7.78 19.18
CA ASP A 3 57.42 -6.32 19.04
C ASP A 3 56.48 -5.51 19.95
N ILE A 4 55.28 -6.03 20.20
CA ILE A 4 54.28 -5.41 21.07
C ILE A 4 54.76 -5.37 22.53
N GLN A 5 55.47 -6.40 23.00
CA GLN A 5 56.01 -6.43 24.36
C GLN A 5 57.14 -5.40 24.51
N GLN A 6 58.02 -5.26 23.52
CA GLN A 6 59.08 -4.24 23.51
C GLN A 6 58.52 -2.81 23.43
N GLN A 7 57.45 -2.60 22.67
CA GLN A 7 56.76 -1.31 22.62
C GLN A 7 56.06 -0.99 23.95
N PHE A 8 55.51 -1.98 24.64
CA PHE A 8 54.92 -1.79 25.96
C PHE A 8 55.98 -1.47 27.02
N ASP A 9 57.11 -2.17 26.99
CA ASP A 9 58.23 -1.96 27.90
C ASP A 9 58.86 -0.58 27.71
N SER A 10 58.98 -0.10 26.46
CA SER A 10 59.48 1.25 26.18
C SER A 10 58.51 2.34 26.67
N LEU A 11 57.20 2.14 26.56
CA LEU A 11 56.18 3.05 27.10
C LEU A 11 56.16 3.07 28.63
N VAL A 12 56.33 1.92 29.27
CA VAL A 12 56.43 1.80 30.73
C VAL A 12 57.68 2.50 31.25
N THR A 13 58.79 2.40 30.51
CA THR A 13 60.05 3.06 30.86
C THR A 13 59.97 4.58 30.71
N LEU A 14 59.29 5.10 29.68
CA LEU A 14 59.19 6.54 29.42
C LEU A 14 58.18 7.27 30.33
N TYR A 15 57.03 6.65 30.62
CA TYR A 15 55.91 7.33 31.28
C TYR A 15 55.60 6.80 32.68
N GLY A 16 56.28 5.73 33.10
CA GLY A 16 56.06 5.05 34.36
C GLY A 16 54.87 4.08 34.32
N PRO A 17 54.94 2.97 35.09
CA PRO A 17 53.96 1.89 35.01
C PRO A 17 52.54 2.32 35.37
N GLU A 18 52.38 3.29 36.27
CA GLU A 18 51.07 3.77 36.72
C GLU A 18 50.31 4.57 35.65
N ARG A 19 51.01 5.39 34.86
CA ARG A 19 50.38 6.17 33.78
C ARG A 19 49.99 5.29 32.60
N VAL A 20 50.83 4.31 32.28
CA VAL A 20 50.53 3.33 31.22
C VAL A 20 49.35 2.44 31.61
N ARG A 21 49.28 1.99 32.87
CA ARG A 21 48.11 1.25 33.39
C ARG A 21 46.84 2.10 33.39
N ALA A 22 46.91 3.37 33.75
CA ALA A 22 45.76 4.28 33.71
C ALA A 22 45.28 4.52 32.27
N ALA A 23 46.20 4.70 31.31
CA ALA A 23 45.86 4.85 29.89
C ALA A 23 45.28 3.56 29.30
N ALA A 24 45.86 2.40 29.62
CA ALA A 24 45.36 1.10 29.21
C ALA A 24 43.96 0.82 29.77
N ARG A 25 43.71 1.19 31.04
CA ARG A 25 42.37 1.11 31.65
C ARG A 25 41.37 2.01 30.94
N LYS A 26 41.73 3.25 30.62
CA LYS A 26 40.85 4.15 29.86
C LYS A 26 40.53 3.63 28.46
N LEU A 27 41.51 3.04 27.76
CA LEU A 27 41.28 2.42 26.45
C LEU A 27 40.40 1.17 26.55
N LEU A 28 40.58 0.36 27.60
CA LEU A 28 39.71 -0.77 27.91
C LEU A 28 38.28 -0.30 28.22
N GLU A 29 38.11 0.75 29.01
CA GLU A 29 36.81 1.38 29.31
C GLU A 29 36.12 1.90 28.05
N ILE A 30 36.86 2.56 27.13
CA ILE A 30 36.32 3.02 25.85
C ILE A 30 35.92 1.82 24.95
N SER A 31 36.72 0.75 24.93
CA SER A 31 36.39 -0.46 24.15
C SER A 31 35.25 -1.29 24.74
N THR A 32 34.96 -1.13 26.04
CA THR A 32 33.90 -1.83 26.77
C THR A 32 32.65 -0.99 26.99
N GLN A 33 32.65 0.29 26.58
CA GLN A 33 31.44 1.05 26.35
C GLN A 33 30.64 0.35 25.24
N ARG A 34 29.81 -0.60 25.68
CA ARG A 34 28.80 -1.23 24.85
C ARG A 34 28.03 -0.11 24.19
N VAL A 35 28.08 -0.07 22.86
CA VAL A 35 27.15 0.68 22.04
C VAL A 35 25.75 0.45 22.65
N PRO A 36 25.03 1.50 23.08
CA PRO A 36 23.73 1.34 23.72
C PRO A 36 22.84 0.47 22.83
N ALA A 37 22.07 -0.45 23.42
CA ALA A 37 21.26 -1.44 22.68
C ALA A 37 20.23 -0.81 21.71
N GLU A 38 19.99 0.50 21.83
CA GLU A 38 19.14 1.32 20.97
C GLU A 38 19.77 1.65 19.62
N TYR A 39 21.10 1.51 19.47
CA TYR A 39 21.78 1.73 18.20
C TYR A 39 21.89 0.41 17.42
N ILE A 40 21.33 0.41 16.21
CA ILE A 40 21.46 -0.70 15.27
C ILE A 40 22.95 -0.85 14.93
N GLN A 41 23.53 -2.03 15.15
CA GLN A 41 24.90 -2.32 14.71
C GLN A 41 24.93 -2.33 13.17
N VAL A 42 25.42 -1.24 12.58
CA VAL A 42 25.29 -0.95 11.14
C VAL A 42 26.23 -1.82 10.28
N LEU A 43 27.37 -2.28 10.81
CA LEU A 43 28.49 -2.83 10.01
C LEU A 43 28.82 -4.32 10.27
N ALA A 44 28.03 -5.04 11.05
CA ALA A 44 28.28 -6.48 11.22
C ALA A 44 27.95 -7.23 9.91
N PRO A 45 28.72 -8.25 9.50
CA PRO A 45 28.41 -9.07 8.31
C PRO A 45 26.98 -9.63 8.33
N GLU A 46 26.52 -10.06 9.51
CA GLU A 46 25.17 -10.56 9.73
C GLU A 46 24.13 -9.45 9.50
N ALA A 47 24.42 -8.22 9.94
CA ALA A 47 23.53 -7.06 9.76
C ALA A 47 23.44 -6.58 8.31
N LEU A 48 24.45 -6.84 7.47
CA LEU A 48 24.40 -6.59 6.03
C LEU A 48 23.54 -7.62 5.29
N GLU A 49 23.71 -8.90 5.62
CA GLU A 49 22.90 -9.97 5.05
C GLU A 49 21.42 -9.78 5.40
N ASP A 50 21.13 -9.42 6.65
CA ASP A 50 19.78 -9.11 7.11
C ASP A 50 19.18 -7.91 6.38
N THR A 51 19.93 -6.81 6.17
CA THR A 51 19.42 -5.68 5.37
C THR A 51 19.13 -6.10 3.93
N THR A 52 19.97 -6.95 3.33
CA THR A 52 19.75 -7.45 1.96
C THR A 52 18.45 -8.27 1.88
N ARG A 53 18.23 -9.17 2.84
CA ARG A 53 16.98 -9.94 2.97
C ARG A 53 15.77 -9.02 3.18
N GLN A 54 15.91 -8.00 4.02
CA GLN A 54 14.86 -7.00 4.27
C GLN A 54 14.49 -6.23 2.99
N ILE A 55 15.48 -5.86 2.16
CA ILE A 55 15.25 -5.24 0.85
C ILE A 55 14.43 -6.18 -0.03
N SER A 56 14.88 -7.42 -0.23
CA SER A 56 14.17 -8.38 -1.11
C SER A 56 12.73 -8.64 -0.64
N PHE A 57 12.52 -8.77 0.67
CA PHE A 57 11.20 -8.95 1.24
C PHE A 57 10.30 -7.71 1.04
N ALA A 58 10.82 -6.52 1.32
CA ALA A 58 10.06 -5.27 1.16
C ALA A 58 9.69 -5.00 -0.30
N TYR A 59 10.57 -5.30 -1.26
CA TYR A 59 10.24 -5.24 -2.68
C TYR A 59 9.14 -6.23 -3.06
N LYS A 60 9.18 -7.47 -2.53
CA LYS A 60 8.12 -8.45 -2.77
C LYS A 60 6.77 -7.99 -2.20
N GLU A 61 6.75 -7.44 -0.99
CA GLU A 61 5.55 -6.84 -0.39
C GLU A 61 5.01 -5.69 -1.25
N LEU A 62 5.88 -4.79 -1.72
CA LEU A 62 5.50 -3.70 -2.60
C LEU A 62 4.88 -4.20 -3.92
N CYS A 63 5.50 -5.18 -4.57
CA CYS A 63 4.95 -5.78 -5.80
C CYS A 63 3.58 -6.41 -5.55
N ASN A 64 3.40 -7.13 -4.44
CA ASN A 64 2.12 -7.72 -4.06
C ASN A 64 1.04 -6.64 -3.83
N ALA A 65 1.39 -5.55 -3.15
CA ALA A 65 0.48 -4.42 -2.92
C ALA A 65 0.07 -3.73 -4.23
N ILE A 66 1.03 -3.55 -5.16
CA ILE A 66 0.76 -3.01 -6.51
C ILE A 66 -0.21 -3.94 -7.27
N ASN A 67 0.10 -5.23 -7.33
CA ASN A 67 -0.73 -6.20 -8.05
C ASN A 67 -2.14 -6.29 -7.47
N HIS A 68 -2.27 -6.26 -6.15
CA HIS A 68 -3.57 -6.25 -5.49
C HIS A 68 -4.38 -5.01 -5.85
N ARG A 69 -3.76 -3.82 -5.80
CA ARG A 69 -4.43 -2.57 -6.21
C ARG A 69 -4.87 -2.60 -7.67
N ILE A 70 -4.03 -3.11 -8.57
CA ILE A 70 -4.37 -3.25 -10.00
C ILE A 70 -5.58 -4.17 -10.17
N ALA A 71 -5.60 -5.32 -9.47
CA ALA A 71 -6.72 -6.25 -9.56
C ALA A 71 -8.05 -5.61 -9.12
N VAL A 72 -8.04 -4.88 -7.99
CA VAL A 72 -9.22 -4.16 -7.49
C VAL A 72 -9.69 -3.09 -8.49
N ASP A 73 -8.77 -2.34 -9.09
CA ASP A 73 -9.08 -1.30 -10.08
C ASP A 73 -9.66 -1.89 -11.39
N GLN A 74 -9.15 -3.04 -11.83
CA GLN A 74 -9.70 -3.77 -12.98
C GLN A 74 -11.14 -4.22 -12.74
N THR A 75 -11.42 -4.84 -11.58
CA THR A 75 -12.78 -5.25 -11.21
C THR A 75 -13.74 -4.05 -11.16
N LYS A 76 -13.28 -2.90 -10.66
CA LYS A 76 -14.06 -1.66 -10.70
C LYS A 76 -14.38 -1.23 -12.13
N GLY A 77 -13.42 -1.30 -13.05
CA GLY A 77 -13.60 -0.96 -14.46
C GLY A 77 -14.69 -1.82 -15.13
N GLU A 78 -14.70 -3.12 -14.86
CA GLU A 78 -15.71 -4.05 -15.38
C GLU A 78 -17.11 -3.71 -14.86
N LEU A 79 -17.25 -3.47 -13.55
CA LEU A 79 -18.55 -3.09 -12.96
C LEU A 79 -19.05 -1.73 -13.44
N LEU A 80 -18.16 -0.78 -13.72
CA LEU A 80 -18.54 0.50 -14.32
C LEU A 80 -19.10 0.32 -15.72
N GLN A 81 -18.53 -0.58 -16.53
CA GLN A 81 -19.08 -0.91 -17.84
C GLN A 81 -20.45 -1.57 -17.74
N GLN A 82 -20.60 -2.53 -16.82
CA GLN A 82 -21.89 -3.18 -16.55
C GLN A 82 -22.94 -2.17 -16.10
N LYS A 83 -22.58 -1.22 -15.22
CA LYS A 83 -23.47 -0.14 -14.79
C LYS A 83 -23.96 0.70 -15.96
N ILE A 84 -23.07 1.10 -16.88
CA ILE A 84 -23.45 1.89 -18.08
C ILE A 84 -24.40 1.08 -18.98
N GLN A 85 -24.16 -0.22 -19.14
CA GLN A 85 -25.04 -1.11 -19.89
C GLN A 85 -26.42 -1.23 -19.24
N LEU A 86 -26.48 -1.40 -17.92
CA LEU A 86 -27.73 -1.45 -17.15
C LEU A 86 -28.49 -0.11 -17.20
N GLU A 87 -27.80 1.02 -17.10
CA GLU A 87 -28.42 2.36 -17.26
C GLU A 87 -29.05 2.53 -18.66
N SER A 88 -28.38 1.98 -19.68
CA SER A 88 -28.89 1.99 -21.05
C SER A 88 -30.09 1.05 -21.19
N ALA A 89 -30.02 -0.13 -20.60
CA ALA A 89 -31.12 -1.09 -20.57
C ALA A 89 -32.37 -0.53 -19.89
N VAL A 90 -32.23 0.10 -18.71
CA VAL A 90 -33.33 0.79 -18.00
C VAL A 90 -33.99 1.84 -18.89
N LYS A 91 -33.20 2.64 -19.62
CA LYS A 91 -33.76 3.67 -20.52
C LYS A 91 -34.51 3.04 -21.70
N LEU A 92 -34.01 1.94 -22.23
CA LEU A 92 -34.67 1.19 -23.30
C LEU A 92 -35.99 0.57 -22.79
N THR A 93 -35.99 -0.09 -21.64
CA THR A 93 -37.19 -0.69 -21.06
C THR A 93 -38.23 0.35 -20.67
N GLU A 94 -37.81 1.53 -20.22
CA GLU A 94 -38.72 2.66 -19.98
C GLU A 94 -39.29 3.27 -21.27
N ALA A 95 -38.51 3.30 -22.35
CA ALA A 95 -38.99 3.72 -23.66
C ALA A 95 -39.99 2.70 -24.25
N GLU A 96 -39.73 1.40 -24.11
CA GLU A 96 -40.64 0.32 -24.49
C GLU A 96 -41.94 0.39 -23.69
N ALA A 97 -41.87 0.70 -22.39
CA ALA A 97 -43.06 0.90 -21.56
C ALA A 97 -43.97 2.00 -22.13
N PHE A 98 -43.40 3.10 -22.65
CA PHE A 98 -44.18 4.12 -23.34
C PHE A 98 -44.79 3.63 -24.64
N MET A 99 -44.05 2.87 -25.45
CA MET A 99 -44.54 2.35 -26.74
C MET A 99 -45.66 1.32 -26.55
N ASN A 100 -45.61 0.55 -25.47
CA ASN A 100 -46.60 -0.48 -25.13
C ASN A 100 -47.83 0.06 -24.38
N ALA A 101 -47.89 1.35 -24.08
CA ALA A 101 -49.08 1.97 -23.51
C ALA A 101 -50.24 1.90 -24.52
N GLN A 102 -51.40 1.40 -24.08
CA GLN A 102 -52.58 1.19 -24.91
C GLN A 102 -53.66 2.26 -24.65
N GLY A 103 -54.46 2.55 -25.67
CA GLY A 103 -55.56 3.53 -25.61
C GLY A 103 -55.17 4.94 -26.06
N GLU A 104 -56.17 5.81 -26.19
CA GLU A 104 -56.02 7.19 -26.66
C GLU A 104 -56.47 8.22 -25.61
N GLY A 105 -55.77 9.34 -25.52
CA GLY A 105 -56.17 10.49 -24.70
C GLY A 105 -56.25 10.20 -23.20
N LYS A 106 -57.42 10.44 -22.58
CA LYS A 106 -57.63 10.31 -21.12
C LYS A 106 -57.79 8.87 -20.63
N GLU A 107 -58.01 7.92 -21.53
CA GLU A 107 -58.18 6.50 -21.20
C GLU A 107 -56.90 5.68 -21.39
N GLN A 108 -55.77 6.33 -21.67
CA GLN A 108 -54.51 5.63 -21.86
C GLN A 108 -54.14 4.81 -20.62
N TYR A 109 -53.71 3.57 -20.82
CA TYR A 109 -53.38 2.65 -19.74
C TYR A 109 -52.18 1.77 -20.09
N GLY A 110 -51.46 1.34 -19.06
CA GLY A 110 -50.39 0.36 -19.15
C GLY A 110 -50.75 -0.89 -18.38
N MET A 111 -50.17 -2.02 -18.78
CA MET A 111 -50.33 -3.31 -18.09
C MET A 111 -49.00 -3.70 -17.44
N ILE A 112 -49.02 -4.02 -16.15
CA ILE A 112 -47.87 -4.60 -15.43
C ILE A 112 -48.33 -5.93 -14.85
N GLY A 113 -47.87 -7.04 -15.45
CA GLY A 113 -48.47 -8.35 -15.20
C GLY A 113 -49.98 -8.29 -15.49
N ASP A 114 -50.79 -8.73 -14.54
CA ASP A 114 -52.26 -8.73 -14.67
C ASP A 114 -52.93 -7.42 -14.20
N LYS A 115 -52.15 -6.40 -13.81
CA LYS A 115 -52.69 -5.14 -13.26
C LYS A 115 -52.73 -4.04 -14.30
N LYS A 116 -53.92 -3.46 -14.48
CA LYS A 116 -54.15 -2.27 -15.32
C LYS A 116 -53.86 -0.99 -14.53
N ILE A 117 -52.98 -0.15 -15.07
CA ILE A 117 -52.63 1.16 -14.50
C ILE A 117 -53.09 2.25 -15.47
N LEU A 118 -53.97 3.14 -15.02
CA LEU A 118 -54.42 4.28 -15.81
C LEU A 118 -53.32 5.35 -15.86
N LEU A 119 -52.92 5.73 -17.07
CA LEU A 119 -51.86 6.70 -17.36
C LEU A 119 -52.41 8.13 -17.51
N ASN A 120 -53.39 8.45 -16.67
CA ASN A 120 -54.18 9.69 -16.72
C ASN A 120 -53.44 10.92 -16.19
N ASN A 121 -52.39 10.74 -15.37
CA ASN A 121 -51.54 11.80 -14.86
C ASN A 121 -50.05 11.42 -14.98
N GLU A 122 -49.19 12.43 -14.85
CA GLU A 122 -47.74 12.24 -15.00
C GLU A 122 -47.13 11.37 -13.89
N ALA A 123 -47.69 11.43 -12.68
CA ALA A 123 -47.28 10.58 -11.56
C ALA A 123 -47.53 9.08 -11.83
N ASN A 124 -48.69 8.73 -12.40
CA ASN A 124 -49.02 7.34 -12.76
C ASN A 124 -48.22 6.86 -13.96
N ARG A 125 -47.93 7.75 -14.93
CA ARG A 125 -47.00 7.44 -16.02
C ARG A 125 -45.60 7.15 -15.51
N ASP A 126 -45.11 7.96 -14.57
CA ASP A 126 -43.80 7.75 -13.98
C ASP A 126 -43.76 6.47 -13.12
N ALA A 127 -44.78 6.24 -12.30
CA ALA A 127 -44.91 5.02 -11.51
C ALA A 127 -44.96 3.77 -12.39
N TYR A 128 -45.69 3.82 -13.52
CA TYR A 128 -45.76 2.74 -14.49
C TYR A 128 -44.39 2.43 -15.11
N ARG A 129 -43.66 3.45 -15.58
CA ARG A 129 -42.29 3.29 -16.10
C ARG A 129 -41.35 2.64 -15.08
N ARG A 130 -41.36 3.17 -13.85
CA ARG A 130 -40.49 2.65 -12.78
C ARG A 130 -40.82 1.22 -12.38
N ALA A 131 -42.09 0.85 -12.41
CA ALA A 131 -42.52 -0.50 -12.11
C ALA A 131 -42.18 -1.47 -13.25
N TYR A 132 -42.19 -1.00 -14.50
CA TYR A 132 -41.77 -1.79 -15.67
C TYR A 132 -40.26 -2.06 -15.68
N SER A 133 -39.44 -1.07 -15.29
CA SER A 133 -37.97 -1.20 -15.18
C SER A 133 -37.49 -1.61 -13.77
N ALA A 134 -38.39 -2.09 -12.90
CA ALA A 134 -38.08 -2.34 -11.49
C ALA A 134 -36.96 -3.37 -11.29
N ALA A 135 -36.97 -4.45 -12.07
CA ALA A 135 -35.95 -5.50 -12.02
C ALA A 135 -34.56 -4.95 -12.41
N ASP A 136 -34.47 -4.24 -13.54
CA ASP A 136 -33.22 -3.64 -14.01
C ASP A 136 -32.67 -2.60 -13.03
N ARG A 137 -33.56 -1.80 -12.42
CA ARG A 137 -33.20 -0.82 -11.39
C ARG A 137 -32.69 -1.46 -10.11
N GLN A 138 -33.24 -2.62 -9.73
CA GLN A 138 -32.74 -3.37 -8.58
C GLN A 138 -31.30 -3.83 -8.84
N VAL A 139 -31.05 -4.48 -9.99
CA VAL A 139 -29.70 -4.93 -10.36
C VAL A 139 -28.73 -3.75 -10.45
N LEU A 140 -29.16 -2.63 -11.03
CA LEU A 140 -28.35 -1.40 -11.09
C LEU A 140 -28.00 -0.84 -9.70
N ALA A 141 -28.92 -0.94 -8.73
CA ALA A 141 -28.67 -0.54 -7.35
C ALA A 141 -27.67 -1.48 -6.67
N GLU A 142 -27.79 -2.79 -6.89
CA GLU A 142 -26.86 -3.82 -6.39
C GLU A 142 -25.43 -3.57 -6.94
N THR A 143 -25.28 -3.44 -8.27
CA THR A 143 -23.99 -3.12 -8.91
C THR A 143 -23.42 -1.78 -8.41
N SER A 144 -24.26 -0.78 -8.17
CA SER A 144 -23.80 0.50 -7.61
C SER A 144 -23.30 0.35 -6.16
N GLY A 145 -23.92 -0.53 -5.37
CA GLY A 145 -23.46 -0.88 -4.03
C GLY A 145 -22.12 -1.61 -4.06
N GLU A 146 -21.94 -2.55 -5.00
CA GLU A 146 -20.66 -3.26 -5.19
C GLU A 146 -19.52 -2.32 -5.58
N ILE A 147 -19.78 -1.36 -6.48
CA ILE A 147 -18.79 -0.32 -6.84
C ILE A 147 -18.37 0.49 -5.61
N ALA A 148 -19.33 0.88 -4.76
CA ALA A 148 -19.03 1.62 -3.54
C ALA A 148 -18.21 0.80 -2.53
N ALA A 149 -18.45 -0.52 -2.43
CA ALA A 149 -17.63 -1.40 -1.62
C ALA A 149 -16.20 -1.50 -2.16
N ILE A 150 -16.05 -1.62 -3.48
CA ILE A 150 -14.73 -1.64 -4.14
C ILE A 150 -13.98 -0.33 -3.96
N ASP A 151 -14.66 0.82 -3.91
CA ASP A 151 -14.01 2.10 -3.61
C ASP A 151 -13.36 2.12 -2.22
N VAL A 152 -13.99 1.50 -1.23
CA VAL A 152 -13.43 1.33 0.11
C VAL A 152 -12.20 0.42 0.07
N ASP A 153 -12.27 -0.68 -0.68
CA ASP A 153 -11.15 -1.61 -0.81
C ASP A 153 -9.99 -1.02 -1.61
N LEU A 154 -10.25 -0.18 -2.61
CA LEU A 154 -9.24 0.55 -3.37
C LEU A 154 -8.53 1.58 -2.48
N ALA A 155 -9.27 2.26 -1.60
CA ALA A 155 -8.68 3.16 -0.59
C ALA A 155 -7.76 2.38 0.35
N ARG A 156 -8.21 1.25 0.89
CA ARG A 156 -7.39 0.36 1.73
C ARG A 156 -6.15 -0.15 1.00
N ALA A 157 -6.28 -0.58 -0.25
CA ALA A 157 -5.16 -1.04 -1.06
C ALA A 157 -4.14 0.08 -1.33
N SER A 158 -4.61 1.33 -1.47
CA SER A 158 -3.77 2.51 -1.62
C SER A 158 -3.01 2.84 -0.32
N ASP A 159 -3.64 2.68 0.84
CA ASP A 159 -2.98 2.83 2.14
C ASP A 159 -1.89 1.76 2.35
N VAL A 160 -2.18 0.49 1.99
CA VAL A 160 -1.17 -0.59 2.05
C VAL A 160 -0.01 -0.32 1.10
N LEU A 161 -0.28 0.18 -0.11
CA LEU A 161 0.75 0.53 -1.09
C LEU A 161 1.65 1.66 -0.57
N THR A 162 1.07 2.72 0.00
CA THR A 162 1.85 3.84 0.55
C THR A 162 2.69 3.40 1.74
N ALA A 163 2.15 2.58 2.65
CA ALA A 163 2.90 2.00 3.76
C ALA A 163 4.07 1.11 3.28
N SER A 164 3.83 0.26 2.27
CA SER A 164 4.85 -0.61 1.68
C SER A 164 5.96 0.20 0.99
N SER A 165 5.59 1.26 0.27
CA SER A 165 6.54 2.19 -0.35
C SER A 165 7.42 2.88 0.69
N ALA A 166 6.82 3.40 1.76
CA ALA A 166 7.56 4.02 2.86
C ALA A 166 8.53 3.03 3.52
N ARG A 167 8.14 1.77 3.68
CA ARG A 167 9.02 0.70 4.19
C ARG A 167 10.23 0.46 3.30
N VAL A 168 10.04 0.38 1.97
CA VAL A 168 11.13 0.24 1.01
C VAL A 168 12.08 1.44 1.09
N HIS A 169 11.56 2.66 1.15
CA HIS A 169 12.38 3.86 1.30
C HIS A 169 13.19 3.87 2.60
N ALA A 170 12.59 3.46 3.72
CA ALA A 170 13.31 3.38 5.01
C ALA A 170 14.45 2.36 4.97
N ILE A 171 14.21 1.18 4.37
CA ILE A 171 15.24 0.15 4.23
C ILE A 171 16.34 0.60 3.25
N ALA A 172 15.98 1.27 2.15
CA ALA A 172 16.94 1.83 1.21
C ALA A 172 17.81 2.94 1.86
N ALA A 173 17.22 3.78 2.72
CA ALA A 173 17.97 4.76 3.49
C ALA A 173 18.96 4.07 4.45
N LYS A 174 18.52 3.02 5.15
CA LYS A 174 19.38 2.19 6.01
C LYS A 174 20.54 1.57 5.21
N SER A 175 20.28 0.98 4.04
CA SER A 175 21.33 0.38 3.21
C SER A 175 22.31 1.42 2.67
N ASN A 176 21.84 2.61 2.31
CA ASN A 176 22.70 3.70 1.87
C ASN A 176 23.62 4.20 2.99
N LEU A 177 23.11 4.29 4.23
CA LEU A 177 23.92 4.62 5.41
C LEU A 177 24.96 3.54 5.68
N GLN A 178 24.59 2.26 5.57
CA GLN A 178 25.53 1.15 5.67
C GLN A 178 26.65 1.27 4.61
N ALA A 179 26.29 1.46 3.34
CA ALA A 179 27.25 1.60 2.25
C ALA A 179 28.18 2.81 2.41
N ALA A 180 27.64 3.97 2.79
CA ALA A 180 28.43 5.18 3.03
C ALA A 180 29.43 4.99 4.17
N LEU A 181 29.02 4.33 5.26
CA LEU A 181 29.89 4.03 6.39
C LEU A 181 30.98 3.00 6.02
N PHE A 182 30.65 1.98 5.22
CA PHE A 182 31.65 1.05 4.67
C PHE A 182 32.68 1.78 3.81
N ASN A 183 32.23 2.67 2.92
CA ASN A 183 33.12 3.46 2.07
C ASN A 183 34.03 4.41 2.87
N PHE A 184 33.49 5.01 3.93
CA PHE A 184 34.28 5.85 4.83
C PHE A 184 35.38 5.05 5.55
N LEU A 185 35.03 3.88 6.09
CA LEU A 185 35.99 3.01 6.79
C LEU A 185 37.01 2.36 5.86
N SER A 186 36.65 2.06 4.61
CA SER A 186 37.57 1.50 3.62
C SER A 186 38.49 2.57 3.01
N GLY A 187 38.02 3.80 2.86
CA GLY A 187 38.80 4.94 2.36
C GLY A 187 39.80 5.54 3.35
N GLY A 188 39.65 5.28 4.65
CA GLY A 188 40.53 5.81 5.71
C GLY A 188 41.92 5.17 5.83
N ARG A 189 42.29 4.21 4.97
CA ARG A 189 43.58 3.50 4.98
C ARG A 189 44.58 3.98 3.91
N GLY A 190 44.29 5.08 3.22
CA GLY A 190 45.09 5.55 2.07
C GLY A 190 45.98 6.77 2.27
N ASN A 191 45.96 7.45 3.42
CA ASN A 191 46.83 8.61 3.69
C ASN A 191 47.29 8.60 5.14
N GLY A 192 48.51 8.11 5.37
CA GLY A 192 49.21 8.10 6.65
C GLY A 192 50.58 7.47 6.49
#